data_AF-A0AAV6W7N3-F1
#
_entry.id   AF-A0AAV6W7N3-F1
#
_cell.length_a   1.000
_cell.length_b   1.000
_cell.length_c   1.000
_cell.angle_alpha   90.00
_cell.angle_beta   90.00
_cell.angle_gamma   90.00
#
_symmetry.space_group_name_H-M   'P 1'
#
loop_
_entity.id
_entity.type
_entity.pdbx_description
1 polymer ?
#
loop_
_entity_poly.entity_id
_entity_poly.type
_entity_poly.pdbx_seq_one_letter_code
_entity_poly.pdbx_strand_id
1 'polypeptide(L)' 'MGSCESHEASTPENGSTKKDEEELKNLAIGAGLLLAAWVVSTIFGGSRKTMKAPGRDYYIFRDEFEDDPAAYFRRLRDY' A
#
# COMPACT_ATOMS: atom_id res chain seq x y z
N MET A 1 26.20 -26.42 -48.19
CA MET A 1 24.82 -26.73 -47.75
C MET A 1 24.99 -27.69 -46.58
N GLY A 2 25.00 -27.30 -45.31
CA GLY A 2 24.14 -26.32 -44.64
C GLY A 2 22.99 -27.09 -43.97
N SER A 3 23.24 -27.66 -42.79
CA SER A 3 22.18 -28.06 -41.85
C SER A 3 22.79 -28.10 -40.46
N CYS A 4 22.62 -26.98 -39.75
CA CYS A 4 22.52 -26.98 -38.30
C CYS A 4 21.09 -27.39 -37.97
N GLU A 5 20.89 -28.27 -37.00
CA GLU A 5 19.86 -28.03 -35.98
C GLU A 5 20.11 -28.92 -34.76
N SER A 6 20.43 -28.24 -33.67
CA SER A 6 20.51 -28.74 -32.30
C SER A 6 19.11 -28.78 -31.71
N HIS A 7 18.79 -29.78 -30.88
CA HIS A 7 17.92 -29.68 -29.70
C HIS A 7 18.20 -30.97 -28.89
N GLU A 8 19.14 -30.95 -27.95
CA GLU A 8 19.00 -30.54 -26.55
C GLU A 8 18.15 -31.49 -25.69
N ALA A 9 18.87 -32.11 -24.75
CA ALA A 9 18.47 -32.46 -23.38
C ALA A 9 17.22 -33.32 -23.19
N SER A 10 17.48 -34.63 -23.15
CA SER A 10 16.78 -35.57 -22.29
C SER A 10 16.77 -35.11 -20.83
N THR A 11 15.58 -34.91 -20.28
CA THR A 11 15.26 -35.22 -18.88
C THR A 11 13.74 -35.29 -18.71
N PRO A 12 13.13 -36.48 -18.61
CA PRO A 12 11.85 -36.64 -17.97
C PRO A 12 12.09 -37.18 -16.56
N GLU A 13 12.35 -36.30 -15.61
CA GLU A 13 12.22 -36.64 -14.19
C GLU A 13 11.83 -35.41 -13.37
N ASN A 14 10.56 -35.33 -13.00
CA ASN A 14 10.25 -34.93 -11.64
C ASN A 14 8.89 -35.50 -11.25
N GLY A 15 8.91 -36.76 -10.83
CA GLY A 15 7.84 -37.33 -10.02
C GLY A 15 8.13 -37.04 -8.56
N SER A 16 7.68 -35.90 -8.04
CA SER A 16 7.55 -35.63 -6.60
C SER A 16 6.75 -34.33 -6.41
N THR A 17 5.81 -34.14 -5.50
CA THR A 17 4.86 -35.00 -4.79
C THR A 17 4.05 -34.03 -3.91
N LYS A 18 2.98 -33.40 -4.43
CA LYS A 18 1.77 -32.89 -3.73
C LYS A 18 1.88 -32.11 -2.39
N LYS A 19 3.06 -31.88 -1.80
CA LYS A 19 3.31 -31.27 -0.48
C LYS A 19 3.70 -29.81 -0.59
N ASP A 20 4.27 -29.48 -1.72
CA ASP A 20 4.80 -28.18 -2.11
C ASP A 20 3.68 -27.24 -2.61
N GLU A 21 2.55 -27.78 -3.07
CA GLU A 21 1.39 -26.98 -3.53
C GLU A 21 0.64 -26.29 -2.37
N GLU A 22 0.56 -26.92 -1.20
CA GLU A 22 -0.11 -26.36 0.00
C GLU A 22 0.71 -25.22 0.63
N GLU A 23 2.03 -25.40 0.74
CA GLU A 23 2.96 -24.38 1.23
C GLU A 23 3.08 -23.21 0.24
N LEU A 24 3.07 -23.48 -1.07
CA LEU A 24 3.04 -22.42 -2.10
C LEU A 24 1.74 -21.63 -2.10
N LYS A 25 0.58 -22.26 -1.84
CA LYS A 25 -0.70 -21.55 -1.70
C LYS A 25 -0.70 -20.65 -0.46
N ASN A 26 -0.20 -21.14 0.67
CA ASN A 26 -0.09 -20.36 1.91
C ASN A 26 0.93 -19.21 1.79
N LEU A 27 2.04 -19.42 1.08
CA LEU A 27 3.04 -18.38 0.80
C LEU A 27 2.56 -17.34 -0.22
N ALA A 28 1.79 -17.76 -1.24
CA ALA A 28 1.18 -16.86 -2.22
C ALA A 28 0.10 -15.96 -1.57
N ILE A 29 -0.68 -16.50 -0.64
CA ILE A 29 -1.64 -15.71 0.17
C ILE A 29 -0.88 -14.75 1.10
N GLY A 30 0.21 -15.21 1.72
CA GLY A 30 1.06 -14.39 2.60
C GLY A 30 1.74 -13.22 1.87
N ALA A 31 2.25 -13.44 0.66
CA ALA A 31 2.89 -12.40 -0.14
C ALA A 31 1.88 -11.40 -0.73
N GLY A 32 0.70 -11.87 -1.16
CA GLY A 32 -0.35 -11.00 -1.72
C GLY A 32 -0.94 -10.02 -0.70
N LEU A 33 -1.13 -10.45 0.55
CA LEU A 33 -1.66 -9.59 1.61
C LEU A 33 -0.69 -8.47 2.02
N LEU A 34 0.63 -8.74 2.02
CA LEU A 34 1.63 -7.72 2.32
C LEU A 34 1.70 -6.65 1.24
N LEU A 35 1.65 -7.04 -0.05
CA LEU A 35 1.58 -6.09 -1.16
C LEU A 35 0.28 -5.28 -1.13
N ALA A 36 -0.87 -5.94 -0.88
CA ALA A 36 -2.15 -5.25 -0.78
C ALA A 36 -2.18 -4.26 0.39
N ALA A 37 -1.67 -4.63 1.56
CA ALA A 37 -1.58 -3.74 2.72
C ALA A 37 -0.64 -2.55 2.47
N TRP A 38 0.48 -2.76 1.76
CA TRP A 38 1.40 -1.68 1.41
C TRP A 38 0.76 -0.68 0.44
N VAL A 39 0.03 -1.16 -0.58
CA VAL A 39 -0.72 -0.30 -1.53
C VAL A 39 -1.86 0.45 -0.85
N VAL A 40 -2.61 -0.19 0.05
CA VAL A 40 -3.64 0.50 0.84
C VAL A 40 -2.99 1.56 1.74
N SER A 41 -1.86 1.26 2.38
CA SER A 41 -1.16 2.23 3.21
C SER A 41 -0.62 3.43 2.43
N THR A 42 -0.27 3.31 1.15
CA THR A 42 0.18 4.46 0.35
C THR A 42 -0.97 5.32 -0.15
N ILE A 43 -2.14 4.73 -0.42
CA ILE A 43 -3.34 5.45 -0.87
C ILE A 43 -4.02 6.19 0.29
N PHE A 44 -4.11 5.56 1.46
CA PHE A 44 -4.79 6.12 2.64
C PHE A 44 -3.83 6.76 3.65
N GLY A 45 -2.52 6.53 3.54
CA GLY A 45 -1.47 7.10 4.40
C GLY A 45 -1.06 8.52 4.00
N GLY A 46 -2.02 9.34 3.56
CA GLY A 46 -1.78 10.75 3.30
C GLY A 46 -1.57 11.51 4.61
N SER A 47 -0.40 12.14 4.77
CA SER A 47 -0.17 13.08 5.87
C SER A 47 -1.24 14.18 5.84
N ARG A 48 -2.01 14.30 6.92
CA ARG A 48 -3.04 15.34 7.04
C ARG A 48 -2.41 16.71 6.79
N LYS A 49 -2.99 17.48 5.88
CA LYS A 49 -2.45 18.78 5.49
C LYS A 49 -2.65 19.77 6.63
N THR A 50 -1.57 20.35 7.11
CA THR A 50 -1.62 21.41 8.12
C THR A 50 -1.61 22.78 7.45
N MET A 51 -2.10 23.80 8.16
CA MET A 51 -2.06 25.20 7.74
C MET A 51 -1.92 26.12 8.95
N LYS A 52 -1.54 27.39 8.72
CA LYS A 52 -1.45 28.39 9.77
C LYS A 52 -2.85 28.73 10.28
N ALA A 53 -3.03 28.74 11.60
CA ALA A 53 -4.32 28.97 12.25
C ALA A 53 -4.78 30.41 12.05
N PRO A 54 -5.98 30.67 11.47
CA PRO A 54 -6.47 32.02 11.31
C PRO A 54 -6.64 32.71 12.67
N GLY A 55 -6.02 33.88 12.88
CA GLY A 55 -6.12 34.65 14.13
C GLY A 55 -5.32 34.10 15.31
N ARG A 56 -4.45 33.10 15.11
CA ARG A 56 -3.51 32.59 16.13
C ARG A 56 -2.13 32.30 15.52
N ASP A 57 -1.10 32.16 16.36
CA ASP A 57 0.27 31.89 15.91
C ASP A 57 0.69 30.43 16.14
N TYR A 58 -0.13 29.49 15.65
CA TYR A 58 0.22 28.07 15.58
C TYR A 58 -0.38 27.44 14.32
N TYR A 59 -0.12 26.15 14.10
CA TYR A 59 -0.62 25.40 12.94
C TYR A 59 -1.75 24.45 13.35
N ILE A 60 -2.77 24.34 12.51
CA ILE A 60 -3.93 23.44 12.67
C ILE A 60 -4.03 22.50 11.48
N PHE A 61 -4.76 21.40 11.68
CA PHE A 61 -5.20 20.53 10.59
C PHE A 61 -6.18 21.29 9.70
N ARG A 62 -5.92 21.27 8.39
CA ARG A 62 -6.72 22.00 7.41
C ARG A 62 -8.11 21.38 7.27
N ASP A 63 -8.19 20.05 7.30
CA ASP A 63 -9.43 19.28 7.27
C ASP A 63 -10.36 19.63 8.43
N GLU A 64 -9.84 19.74 9.66
CA GLU A 64 -10.63 20.10 10.83
C GLU A 64 -11.20 21.54 10.76
N PHE A 65 -10.50 22.46 10.08
CA PHE A 65 -11.01 23.81 9.84
C PHE A 65 -12.00 23.87 8.67
N GLU A 66 -11.76 23.10 7.60
CA GLU A 66 -12.66 23.02 6.45
C GLU A 66 -14.00 22.36 6.80
N ASP A 67 -14.00 21.42 7.76
CA ASP A 67 -15.19 20.75 8.26
C ASP A 67 -16.14 21.70 9.02
N ASP A 68 -15.63 22.48 9.97
CA ASP A 68 -16.42 23.47 10.71
C ASP A 68 -15.65 24.78 11.02
N PRO A 69 -15.59 25.71 10.04
CA PRO A 69 -14.92 26.98 10.24
C PRO A 69 -15.65 27.87 11.26
N ALA A 70 -16.98 27.75 11.37
CA ALA A 70 -17.78 28.56 12.27
C ALA A 70 -17.47 28.22 13.73
N ALA A 71 -17.36 26.94 14.08
CA ALA A 71 -16.98 26.53 15.43
C ALA A 71 -15.54 26.95 15.77
N TYR A 72 -14.61 26.93 14.82
CA TYR A 72 -13.27 27.46 15.04
C TYR A 72 -13.31 28.93 15.46
N PHE A 73 -14.02 29.79 14.72
CA PHE A 73 -14.11 31.22 15.04
C PHE A 73 -14.93 31.52 16.31
N ARG A 74 -15.96 30.71 16.61
CA ARG A 74 -16.68 30.82 17.88
C ARG A 74 -15.74 30.56 19.05
N ARG A 75 -15.00 29.44 19.02
CA ARG A 75 -13.96 29.15 20.02
C ARG A 75 -12.86 30.22 20.06
N LEU A 76 -12.51 30.83 18.92
CA LEU A 76 -11.52 31.90 18.87
C LEU A 76 -11.96 33.14 19.66
N ARG A 77 -13.26 33.49 19.60
CA ARG A 77 -13.83 34.67 20.27
C ARG A 77 -14.10 34.46 21.76
N ASP A 78 -14.36 33.22 22.16
CA ASP A 78 -14.67 32.88 23.54
C ASP A 78 -13.39 32.75 24.43
N TYR A 79 -12.20 33.00 23.85
CA TYR A 79 -10.88 33.04 24.49
C TYR A 79 -10.35 34.47 24.59
#